data_AF-A0A7S7NNP5-F1
#
_entry.id   AF-A0A7S7NNP5-F1
#
_cell.length_a   1.000
_cell.length_b   1.000
_cell.length_c   1.000
_cell.angle_alpha   90.00
_cell.angle_beta   90.00
_cell.angle_gamma   90.00
#
_symmetry.space_group_name_H-M   'P 1'
#
loop_
_entity.id
_entity.type
_entity.pdbx_description
1 polymer ?
#
loop_
_entity_poly.entity_id
_entity_poly.type
_entity_poly.pdbx_seq_one_letter_code
_entity_poly.pdbx_strand_id
1 'polypeptide(L)'
;MKIALILAVLAAALVLMVPAASFVYESGGPGACARCHEMGTPVGQWMGSTHRKVPCADCHGDAMTTDPGFHLTNARRVLDHAQGNIPDRAHLRPSDIFSMLPRCQRCHQQEFAAWANGPHATPYKRIFLDQKHNSTRHLMDDCLRCHGAHLDAGVRDLVQPMNRKGPWTLIRAELSDRPAIPCLSCHALHRAGMPLEDRRLESRTLGNRQERFRPSLAFYDRREQESIPASMLPVPAVLDGDRPVKMSPDPRGALCYQCHAPMSTMQVRSGDDRTPIGVHEGLSCLACHDKHRQTTHASCSTCHPRLSNCGLDVEKMDTTFAKPGSAHNVHFVKCQDCHPKGVPPRKLAAAKAP
;
A
#
# COMPACT_ATOMS: atom_id res chain seq x y z
N MET A 1 -34.27 12.37 48.58
CA MET A 1 -33.95 13.41 47.57
C MET A 1 -32.51 13.90 47.61
N LYS A 2 -31.99 14.41 48.75
CA LYS A 2 -30.62 14.98 48.81
C LYS A 2 -29.50 13.98 48.48
N ILE A 3 -29.58 12.75 49.00
CA ILE A 3 -28.56 11.71 48.75
C ILE A 3 -28.54 11.27 47.27
N ALA A 4 -29.72 11.09 46.66
CA ALA A 4 -29.83 10.75 45.25
C ALA A 4 -29.27 11.86 44.33
N LEU A 5 -29.49 13.13 44.70
CA LEU A 5 -28.93 14.26 43.97
C LEU A 5 -27.39 14.31 44.09
N ILE A 6 -26.85 14.06 45.29
CA ILE A 6 -25.40 14.01 45.52
C ILE A 6 -24.75 12.87 44.72
N LEU A 7 -25.36 11.67 44.73
CA LEU A 7 -24.87 10.53 43.95
C LEU A 7 -24.93 10.79 42.44
N ALA A 8 -26.00 11.43 41.96
CA ALA A 8 -26.13 11.80 40.56
C ALA A 8 -25.07 12.83 40.13
N VAL A 9 -24.79 13.83 40.97
CA VAL A 9 -23.74 14.84 40.71
C VAL A 9 -22.34 14.21 40.74
N LEU A 10 -22.07 13.31 41.68
CA LEU A 10 -20.78 12.58 41.74
C LEU A 10 -20.60 11.67 40.54
N ALA A 11 -21.65 10.95 40.12
CA ALA A 11 -21.60 10.12 38.92
C ALA A 11 -21.38 10.96 37.65
N ALA A 12 -22.09 12.10 37.51
CA ALA A 12 -21.90 13.02 36.40
C ALA A 12 -20.49 13.62 36.40
N ALA A 13 -19.96 14.03 37.56
CA ALA A 13 -18.61 14.54 37.69
C ALA A 13 -17.55 13.50 37.32
N LEU A 14 -17.72 12.23 37.74
CA LEU A 14 -16.83 11.13 37.39
C LEU A 14 -16.85 10.83 35.88
N VAL A 15 -18.04 10.86 35.27
CA VAL A 15 -18.21 10.67 33.83
C VAL A 15 -17.61 11.82 33.03
N LEU A 16 -17.71 13.07 33.52
CA LEU A 16 -17.16 14.25 32.86
C LEU A 16 -15.65 14.43 33.09
N MET A 17 -15.09 13.88 34.17
CA MET A 17 -13.65 13.92 34.46
C MET A 17 -12.81 13.27 33.37
N VAL A 18 -13.28 12.17 32.78
CA VAL A 18 -12.54 11.45 31.72
C VAL A 18 -12.39 12.28 30.43
N PRO A 19 -13.48 12.79 29.80
CA PRO A 19 -13.36 13.63 28.61
C PRO A 19 -12.73 14.98 28.91
N ALA A 20 -12.95 15.57 30.09
CA ALA A 20 -12.30 16.83 30.48
C ALA A 20 -10.79 16.66 30.68
N ALA A 21 -10.35 15.57 31.32
CA ALA A 21 -8.94 15.22 31.41
C ALA A 21 -8.36 15.00 30.02
N SER A 22 -8.95 14.15 29.17
CA SER A 22 -8.47 13.93 27.80
C SER A 22 -8.39 15.23 27.01
N PHE A 23 -9.39 16.10 27.09
CA PHE A 23 -9.37 17.40 26.40
C PHE A 23 -8.25 18.32 26.89
N VAL A 24 -8.08 18.47 28.20
CA VAL A 24 -7.02 19.30 28.79
C VAL A 24 -5.64 18.73 28.41
N TYR A 25 -5.47 17.41 28.40
CA TYR A 25 -4.20 16.79 28.06
C TYR A 25 -3.88 16.87 26.56
N GLU A 26 -4.85 16.65 25.68
CA GLU A 26 -4.68 16.73 24.22
C GLU A 26 -4.42 18.16 23.75
N SER A 27 -4.90 19.16 24.49
CA SER A 27 -4.59 20.58 24.23
C SER A 27 -3.10 20.93 24.31
N GLY A 28 -2.30 20.08 24.98
CA GLY A 28 -0.84 20.24 25.08
C GLY A 28 -0.05 19.87 23.82
N GLY A 29 -0.73 19.51 22.73
CA GLY A 29 -0.12 19.21 21.43
C GLY A 29 0.79 17.97 21.43
N PRO A 30 1.68 17.82 20.42
CA PRO A 30 2.55 16.63 20.29
C PRO A 30 3.41 16.34 21.52
N GLY A 31 3.76 17.39 22.30
CA GLY A 31 4.50 17.25 23.55
C GLY A 31 3.71 16.56 24.66
N ALA A 32 2.38 16.69 24.71
CA ALA A 32 1.56 15.94 25.66
C ALA A 32 1.54 14.44 25.33
N CYS A 33 1.41 14.11 24.04
CA CYS A 33 1.47 12.72 23.57
C CYS A 33 2.81 12.07 23.93
N ALA A 34 3.93 12.77 23.68
CA ALA A 34 5.27 12.27 23.97
C ALA A 34 5.51 11.99 25.46
N ARG A 35 4.91 12.79 26.36
CA ARG A 35 5.11 12.66 27.82
C ARG A 35 4.32 11.53 28.46
N CYS A 36 3.11 11.23 27.99
CA CYS A 36 2.26 10.22 28.62
C CYS A 36 2.22 8.88 27.88
N HIS A 37 2.50 8.84 26.58
CA HIS A 37 2.43 7.60 25.79
C HIS A 37 3.80 6.96 25.53
N GLU A 38 4.86 7.45 26.16
CA GLU A 38 6.25 7.02 25.88
C GLU A 38 6.59 7.11 24.38
N MET A 39 5.96 8.07 23.68
CA MET A 39 6.03 8.24 22.23
C MET A 39 7.12 9.23 21.79
N GLY A 40 8.15 9.47 22.61
CA GLY A 40 9.20 10.45 22.30
C GLY A 40 9.81 10.25 20.91
N THR A 41 10.15 9.00 20.58
CA THR A 41 10.71 8.64 19.26
C THR A 41 9.70 8.84 18.11
N PRO A 42 8.47 8.27 18.15
CA PRO A 42 7.46 8.54 17.12
C PRO A 42 7.12 10.02 16.93
N VAL A 43 7.08 10.81 18.02
CA VAL A 43 6.83 12.26 17.95
C VAL A 43 8.03 12.99 17.33
N GLY A 44 9.26 12.64 17.71
CA GLY A 44 10.46 13.17 17.08
C GLY A 44 10.49 12.92 15.56
N GLN A 45 10.11 11.71 15.14
CA GLN A 45 9.95 11.37 13.72
C GLN A 45 8.84 12.20 13.05
N TRP A 46 7.70 12.36 13.72
CA TRP A 46 6.59 13.18 13.22
C TRP A 46 7.02 14.62 12.95
N MET A 47 7.78 15.23 13.86
CA MET A 47 8.27 16.61 13.74
C MET A 47 9.17 16.82 12.51
N GLY A 48 9.88 15.78 12.05
CA GLY A 48 10.67 15.81 10.83
C GLY A 48 9.89 15.44 9.56
N SER A 49 8.64 14.98 9.69
CA SER A 49 7.91 14.35 8.61
C SER A 49 7.28 15.32 7.61
N THR A 50 6.83 14.78 6.47
CA THR A 50 6.04 15.53 5.48
C THR A 50 4.67 15.96 6.02
N HIS A 51 4.18 15.30 7.07
CA HIS A 51 2.89 15.55 7.70
C HIS A 51 2.99 16.31 9.03
N ARG A 52 4.18 16.81 9.41
CA ARG A 52 4.42 17.47 10.72
C ARG A 52 3.47 18.63 11.07
N LYS A 53 2.83 19.25 10.08
CA LYS A 53 1.84 20.33 10.27
C LYS A 53 0.41 19.81 10.50
N VAL A 54 0.18 18.51 10.37
CA VAL A 54 -1.11 17.86 10.64
C VAL A 54 -1.16 17.51 12.13
N PRO A 55 -2.26 17.85 12.85
CA PRO A 55 -2.47 17.39 14.22
C PRO A 55 -2.49 15.86 14.32
N CYS A 56 -1.88 15.29 15.36
CA CYS A 56 -1.88 13.84 15.57
C CYS A 56 -3.31 13.27 15.65
N ALA A 57 -4.23 14.03 16.25
CA ALA A 57 -5.64 13.71 16.39
C ALA A 57 -6.34 13.46 15.04
N ASP A 58 -5.92 14.15 13.99
CA ASP A 58 -6.49 13.98 12.65
C ASP A 58 -6.21 12.62 12.04
N CYS A 59 -5.22 11.89 12.57
CA CYS A 59 -4.91 10.53 12.16
C CYS A 59 -5.29 9.51 13.24
N HIS A 60 -4.93 9.74 14.50
CA HIS A 60 -5.08 8.75 15.58
C HIS A 60 -6.37 8.86 16.38
N GLY A 61 -6.99 10.04 16.41
CA GLY A 61 -8.20 10.31 17.19
C GLY A 61 -7.86 11.15 18.41
N ASP A 62 -8.91 11.56 19.09
CA ASP A 62 -8.91 12.47 20.22
C ASP A 62 -10.02 12.07 21.21
N ALA A 63 -10.16 12.85 22.28
CA ALA A 63 -11.20 12.70 23.29
C ALA A 63 -12.62 12.66 22.71
N MET A 64 -12.83 13.28 21.54
CA MET A 64 -14.10 13.39 20.85
C MET A 64 -14.35 12.23 19.86
N THR A 65 -13.38 11.31 19.72
CA THR A 65 -13.56 10.10 18.90
C THR A 65 -14.70 9.26 19.48
N THR A 66 -15.71 8.99 18.66
CA THR A 66 -16.96 8.36 19.13
C THR A 66 -16.89 6.84 19.26
N ASP A 67 -15.81 6.22 18.80
CA ASP A 67 -15.59 4.78 18.91
C ASP A 67 -15.26 4.39 20.37
N PRO A 68 -16.13 3.63 21.06
CA PRO A 68 -15.84 3.17 22.42
C PRO A 68 -14.56 2.31 22.51
N GLY A 69 -14.23 1.59 21.43
CA GLY A 69 -13.03 0.76 21.35
C GLY A 69 -11.74 1.57 21.43
N PHE A 70 -11.75 2.81 20.92
CA PHE A 70 -10.64 3.76 21.04
C PHE A 70 -10.37 4.09 22.51
N HIS A 71 -11.40 4.51 23.25
CA HIS A 71 -11.28 4.89 24.65
C HIS A 71 -10.89 3.73 25.56
N LEU A 72 -11.49 2.56 25.33
CA LEU A 72 -11.16 1.35 26.08
C LEU A 72 -9.69 0.92 25.86
N THR A 73 -9.19 1.09 24.64
CA THR A 73 -7.78 0.82 24.32
C THR A 73 -6.86 1.77 25.08
N ASN A 74 -7.18 3.06 25.13
CA ASN A 74 -6.39 4.04 25.86
C ASN A 74 -6.40 3.77 27.37
N ALA A 75 -7.56 3.43 27.94
CA ALA A 75 -7.67 3.04 29.35
C ALA A 75 -6.82 1.80 29.66
N ARG A 76 -6.83 0.79 28.78
CA ARG A 76 -6.00 -0.41 28.93
C ARG A 76 -4.51 -0.08 28.89
N ARG A 77 -4.05 0.78 27.98
CA ARG A 77 -2.64 1.21 27.90
C ARG A 77 -2.17 1.90 29.19
N VAL A 78 -3.04 2.70 29.83
CA VAL A 78 -2.74 3.32 31.13
C VAL A 78 -2.57 2.26 32.22
N LEU A 79 -3.43 1.24 32.24
CA LEU A 79 -3.31 0.12 33.17
C LEU A 79 -2.04 -0.71 32.92
N ASP A 80 -1.75 -1.02 31.66
CA ASP A 80 -0.55 -1.76 31.24
C ASP A 80 0.71 -1.00 31.69
N HIS A 81 0.76 0.33 31.48
CA HIS A 81 1.85 1.17 31.97
C HIS A 81 1.97 1.16 33.50
N ALA A 82 0.85 1.32 34.24
CA ALA A 82 0.84 1.29 35.70
C ALA A 82 1.29 -0.06 36.28
N GLN A 83 1.10 -1.15 35.53
CA GLN A 83 1.53 -2.50 35.88
C GLN A 83 2.96 -2.82 35.39
N GLY A 84 3.61 -1.92 34.66
CA GLY A 84 4.92 -2.16 34.04
C GLY A 84 4.88 -3.10 32.83
N ASN A 85 3.69 -3.41 32.30
CA ASN A 85 3.47 -4.26 31.13
C ASN A 85 3.60 -3.47 29.83
N ILE A 86 4.71 -2.74 29.67
CA ILE A 86 4.93 -1.84 28.54
C ILE A 86 5.65 -2.62 27.43
N PRO A 87 5.11 -2.65 26.20
CA PRO A 87 5.78 -3.31 25.08
C PRO A 87 7.03 -2.52 24.64
N ASP A 88 8.08 -3.24 24.25
CA ASP A 88 9.34 -2.65 23.75
C ASP A 88 9.14 -1.74 22.52
N ARG A 89 8.05 -1.93 21.77
CA ARG A 89 7.71 -1.15 20.58
C ARG A 89 6.23 -0.77 20.57
N ALA A 90 5.96 0.52 20.36
CA ALA A 90 4.62 1.01 20.06
C ALA A 90 4.27 0.69 18.60
N HIS A 91 3.40 -0.30 18.39
CA HIS A 91 2.88 -0.62 17.06
C HIS A 91 1.37 -0.33 16.96
N LEU A 92 0.91 -0.04 15.74
CA LEU A 92 -0.51 0.06 15.46
C LEU A 92 -1.12 -1.34 15.39
N ARG A 93 -2.34 -1.51 15.91
CA ARG A 93 -3.10 -2.74 15.70
C ARG A 93 -3.73 -2.71 14.31
N PRO A 94 -4.06 -3.87 13.71
CA PRO A 94 -4.79 -3.92 12.44
C PRO A 94 -6.06 -3.05 12.42
N SER A 95 -6.82 -3.04 13.53
CA SER A 95 -8.01 -2.19 13.69
C SER A 95 -7.71 -0.70 13.55
N ASP A 96 -6.58 -0.25 14.11
CA ASP A 96 -6.17 1.15 14.10
C ASP A 96 -5.83 1.58 12.66
N ILE A 97 -5.19 0.70 11.88
CA ILE A 97 -4.92 0.91 10.45
C ILE A 97 -6.22 1.13 9.66
N PHE A 98 -7.25 0.30 9.90
CA PHE A 98 -8.54 0.45 9.21
C PHE A 98 -9.32 1.68 9.67
N SER A 99 -9.20 2.09 10.93
CA SER A 99 -9.81 3.34 11.44
C SER A 99 -9.12 4.59 10.90
N MET A 100 -7.81 4.51 10.60
CA MET A 100 -7.05 5.58 9.98
C MET A 100 -7.35 5.75 8.48
N LEU A 101 -7.66 4.66 7.79
CA LEU A 101 -7.79 4.66 6.33
C LEU A 101 -8.79 5.71 5.78
N PRO A 102 -10.01 5.89 6.31
CA PRO A 102 -10.92 6.96 5.87
C PRO A 102 -10.40 8.37 6.20
N ARG A 103 -9.51 8.52 7.18
CA ARG A 103 -8.97 9.83 7.56
C ARG A 103 -7.97 10.33 6.52
N CYS A 104 -7.26 9.42 5.85
CA CYS A 104 -6.43 9.75 4.68
C CYS A 104 -7.27 10.41 3.58
N GLN A 105 -8.50 9.96 3.36
CA GLN A 105 -9.41 10.50 2.33
C GLN A 105 -9.72 11.99 2.54
N ARG A 106 -9.73 12.49 3.78
CA ARG A 106 -10.08 13.90 4.06
C ARG A 106 -9.16 14.88 3.33
N CYS A 107 -7.88 14.53 3.19
CA CYS A 107 -6.87 15.33 2.49
C CYS A 107 -6.47 14.72 1.13
N HIS A 108 -6.46 13.39 0.99
CA HIS A 108 -6.04 12.66 -0.22
C HIS A 108 -7.23 12.09 -0.99
N GLN A 109 -8.19 12.94 -1.34
CA GLN A 109 -9.46 12.50 -1.95
C GLN A 109 -9.25 11.79 -3.29
N GLN A 110 -8.37 12.33 -4.14
CA GLN A 110 -8.12 11.79 -5.47
C GLN A 110 -7.33 10.48 -5.42
N GLU A 111 -6.28 10.42 -4.60
CA GLU A 111 -5.48 9.21 -4.40
C GLU A 111 -6.32 8.10 -3.78
N PHE A 112 -7.15 8.43 -2.79
CA PHE A 112 -8.06 7.48 -2.16
C PHE A 112 -9.09 6.96 -3.16
N ALA A 113 -9.75 7.84 -3.92
CA ALA A 113 -10.72 7.42 -4.93
C ALA A 113 -10.06 6.55 -6.03
N ALA A 114 -8.84 6.89 -6.45
CA ALA A 114 -8.09 6.08 -7.40
C ALA A 114 -7.74 4.70 -6.84
N TRP A 115 -7.24 4.63 -5.59
CA TRP A 115 -6.93 3.37 -4.92
C TRP A 115 -8.18 2.51 -4.69
N ALA A 116 -9.27 3.10 -4.19
CA ALA A 116 -10.53 2.43 -3.90
C ALA A 116 -11.17 1.80 -5.14
N ASN A 117 -10.98 2.41 -6.32
CA ASN A 117 -11.43 1.88 -7.60
C ASN A 117 -10.38 1.00 -8.30
N GLY A 118 -9.22 0.78 -7.67
CA GLY A 118 -8.12 -0.02 -8.18
C GLY A 118 -8.11 -1.45 -7.61
N PRO A 119 -7.31 -2.35 -8.21
CA PRO A 119 -7.16 -3.73 -7.75
C PRO A 119 -6.53 -3.85 -6.35
N HIS A 120 -5.81 -2.84 -5.87
CA HIS A 120 -5.18 -2.88 -4.54
C HIS A 120 -6.16 -2.60 -3.39
N ALA A 121 -7.36 -2.07 -3.65
CA ALA A 121 -8.43 -2.02 -2.65
C ALA A 121 -9.18 -3.37 -2.50
N THR A 122 -8.63 -4.45 -3.08
CA THR A 122 -9.24 -5.79 -3.02
C THR A 122 -9.50 -6.24 -1.58
N PRO A 123 -10.70 -6.75 -1.28
CA PRO A 123 -11.05 -7.18 0.06
C PRO A 123 -10.43 -8.54 0.40
N TYR A 124 -10.27 -8.84 1.69
CA TYR A 124 -9.76 -10.14 2.15
C TYR A 124 -10.51 -11.32 1.52
N LYS A 125 -11.85 -11.26 1.48
CA LYS A 125 -12.66 -12.35 0.91
C LYS A 125 -12.32 -12.67 -0.55
N ARG A 126 -11.94 -11.66 -1.34
CA ARG A 126 -11.61 -11.85 -2.75
C ARG A 126 -10.26 -12.54 -2.95
N ILE A 127 -9.30 -12.31 -2.05
CA ILE A 127 -7.98 -12.94 -2.11
C ILE A 127 -8.02 -14.34 -1.49
N PHE A 128 -8.57 -14.43 -0.29
CA PHE A 128 -8.41 -15.60 0.55
C PHE A 128 -9.46 -16.69 0.34
N LEU A 129 -10.57 -16.38 -0.34
CA LEU A 129 -11.62 -17.34 -0.70
C LEU A 129 -11.66 -17.63 -2.21
N ASP A 130 -10.64 -17.24 -2.97
CA ASP A 130 -10.56 -17.52 -4.40
C ASP A 130 -10.42 -19.03 -4.65
N GLN A 131 -11.50 -19.66 -5.15
CA GLN A 131 -11.56 -21.11 -5.35
C GLN A 131 -10.54 -21.59 -6.39
N LYS A 132 -10.26 -20.79 -7.44
CA LYS A 132 -9.33 -21.18 -8.50
C LYS A 132 -7.89 -21.16 -7.97
N HIS A 133 -7.53 -20.14 -7.22
CA HIS A 133 -6.23 -20.04 -6.58
C HIS A 133 -6.07 -21.14 -5.51
N ASN A 134 -6.99 -21.22 -4.56
CA ASN A 134 -6.84 -22.10 -3.41
C ASN A 134 -6.91 -23.60 -3.76
N SER A 135 -7.56 -23.97 -4.87
CA SER A 135 -7.55 -25.36 -5.35
C SER A 135 -6.22 -25.78 -5.98
N THR A 136 -5.41 -24.82 -6.45
CA THR A 136 -4.13 -25.09 -7.11
C THR A 136 -2.94 -24.85 -6.17
N ARG A 137 -3.06 -23.88 -5.27
CA ARG A 137 -2.00 -23.47 -4.33
C ARG A 137 -2.50 -23.48 -2.89
N HIS A 138 -1.69 -24.00 -1.98
CA HIS A 138 -2.00 -23.92 -0.55
C HIS A 138 -1.83 -22.47 -0.07
N LEU A 139 -2.78 -22.00 0.72
CA LEU A 139 -2.64 -20.79 1.51
C LEU A 139 -1.50 -20.97 2.52
N MET A 140 -0.69 -19.93 2.69
CA MET A 140 0.49 -19.94 3.56
C MET A 140 0.72 -18.54 4.14
N ASP A 141 1.47 -18.44 5.24
CA ASP A 141 1.73 -17.16 5.90
C ASP A 141 2.43 -16.15 4.99
N ASP A 142 3.18 -16.62 3.98
CA ASP A 142 3.83 -15.74 3.02
C ASP A 142 2.83 -14.92 2.17
N CYS A 143 1.57 -15.38 2.04
CA CYS A 143 0.50 -14.58 1.45
C CYS A 143 0.29 -13.25 2.21
N LEU A 144 0.46 -13.27 3.54
CA LEU A 144 0.29 -12.12 4.41
C LEU A 144 1.42 -11.09 4.27
N ARG A 145 2.54 -11.42 3.61
CA ARG A 145 3.59 -10.44 3.30
C ARG A 145 3.03 -9.25 2.52
N CYS A 146 2.09 -9.52 1.61
CA CYS A 146 1.46 -8.50 0.77
C CYS A 146 -0.05 -8.36 1.06
N HIS A 147 -0.76 -9.48 1.16
CA HIS A 147 -2.22 -9.50 1.32
C HIS A 147 -2.58 -9.62 2.80
N GLY A 148 -2.51 -8.52 3.53
CA GLY A 148 -2.69 -8.51 4.98
C GLY A 148 -1.40 -8.32 5.76
N ALA A 149 -0.48 -7.49 5.24
CA ALA A 149 0.77 -7.15 5.91
C ALA A 149 0.56 -6.60 7.34
N HIS A 150 -0.56 -5.92 7.57
CA HIS A 150 -0.95 -5.38 8.87
C HIS A 150 -1.74 -6.36 9.74
N LEU A 151 -1.94 -7.61 9.32
CA LEU A 151 -2.61 -8.64 10.11
C LEU A 151 -1.66 -9.21 11.17
N ASP A 152 -2.07 -9.06 12.42
CA ASP A 152 -1.39 -9.61 13.59
C ASP A 152 -1.88 -11.02 13.94
N ALA A 153 -1.80 -11.91 12.94
CA ALA A 153 -2.17 -13.33 13.05
C ALA A 153 -1.56 -14.13 11.89
N GLY A 154 -1.58 -15.47 11.98
CA GLY A 154 -1.21 -16.35 10.88
C GLY A 154 -2.38 -16.58 9.91
N VAL A 155 -2.10 -17.14 8.73
CA VAL A 155 -3.12 -17.43 7.72
C VAL A 155 -4.15 -18.45 8.23
N ARG A 156 -3.74 -19.34 9.15
CA ARG A 156 -4.63 -20.35 9.77
C ARG A 156 -5.68 -19.76 10.70
N ASP A 157 -5.42 -18.56 11.22
CA ASP A 157 -6.34 -17.79 12.05
C ASP A 157 -7.25 -16.88 11.20
N LEU A 158 -6.97 -16.81 9.89
CA LEU A 158 -7.73 -16.02 8.93
C LEU A 158 -8.70 -16.88 8.13
N VAL A 159 -8.25 -18.05 7.63
CA VAL A 159 -9.00 -18.92 6.71
C VAL A 159 -8.94 -20.37 7.15
N GLN A 160 -10.07 -21.07 7.06
CA GLN A 160 -10.12 -22.52 7.17
C GLN A 160 -11.04 -23.14 6.10
N PRO A 161 -10.81 -24.39 5.67
CA PRO A 161 -9.71 -25.26 6.07
C PRO A 161 -8.41 -24.94 5.33
N MET A 162 -7.27 -25.27 5.95
CA MET A 162 -5.93 -25.09 5.36
C MET A 162 -5.57 -26.22 4.39
N ASN A 163 -6.39 -26.41 3.36
CA ASN A 163 -6.20 -27.42 2.32
C ASN A 163 -6.60 -26.90 0.94
N ARG A 164 -6.44 -27.72 -0.11
CA ARG A 164 -6.81 -27.39 -1.51
C ARG A 164 -8.22 -27.86 -1.92
N LYS A 165 -9.02 -28.39 -0.98
CA LYS A 165 -10.34 -28.98 -1.25
C LYS A 165 -11.49 -27.99 -0.97
N GLY A 166 -11.32 -27.13 0.04
CA GLY A 166 -12.37 -26.22 0.48
C GLY A 166 -13.60 -26.95 1.05
N PRO A 167 -14.76 -26.27 1.14
CA PRO A 167 -14.93 -24.83 0.93
C PRO A 167 -14.16 -24.02 1.97
N TRP A 168 -13.53 -22.93 1.55
CA TRP A 168 -12.82 -22.02 2.46
C TRP A 168 -13.79 -20.99 3.05
N THR A 169 -13.59 -20.68 4.33
CA THR A 169 -14.32 -19.67 5.07
C THR A 169 -13.33 -18.78 5.82
N LEU A 170 -13.67 -17.51 5.95
CA LEU A 170 -12.94 -16.60 6.83
C LEU A 170 -13.38 -16.86 8.27
N ILE A 171 -12.42 -17.14 9.15
CA ILE A 171 -12.67 -17.24 10.59
C ILE A 171 -13.02 -15.86 11.15
N ARG A 172 -12.31 -14.84 10.65
CA ARG A 172 -12.45 -13.44 11.03
C ARG A 172 -13.38 -12.72 10.07
N ALA A 173 -14.68 -12.96 10.22
CA ALA A 173 -15.71 -12.40 9.34
C ALA A 173 -15.66 -10.86 9.28
N GLU A 174 -15.20 -10.20 10.36
CA GLU A 174 -15.05 -8.74 10.42
C GLU A 174 -14.02 -8.17 9.43
N LEU A 175 -13.13 -9.02 8.89
CA LEU A 175 -12.14 -8.65 7.88
C LEU A 175 -12.64 -8.83 6.45
N SER A 176 -13.77 -9.52 6.24
CA SER A 176 -14.25 -9.98 4.93
C SER A 176 -14.20 -8.89 3.84
N ASP A 177 -14.75 -7.71 4.15
CA ASP A 177 -14.82 -6.56 3.25
C ASP A 177 -13.73 -5.51 3.50
N ARG A 178 -12.81 -5.75 4.45
CA ARG A 178 -11.68 -4.86 4.69
C ARG A 178 -10.66 -5.01 3.54
N PRO A 179 -9.96 -3.94 3.15
CA PRO A 179 -8.92 -4.02 2.14
C PRO A 179 -7.71 -4.83 2.64
N ALA A 180 -7.23 -5.75 1.83
CA ALA A 180 -6.03 -6.54 2.16
C ALA A 180 -4.72 -5.74 1.98
N ILE A 181 -4.75 -4.66 1.18
CA ILE A 181 -3.59 -3.80 0.89
C ILE A 181 -3.99 -2.33 1.17
N PRO A 182 -4.04 -1.89 2.45
CA PRO A 182 -4.32 -0.50 2.80
C PRO A 182 -3.17 0.43 2.38
N CYS A 183 -3.38 1.75 2.43
CA CYS A 183 -2.37 2.75 2.05
C CYS A 183 -1.02 2.54 2.75
N LEU A 184 -1.04 2.15 4.03
CA LEU A 184 0.15 1.92 4.84
C LEU A 184 0.94 0.66 4.45
N SER A 185 0.45 -0.17 3.52
CA SER A 185 1.29 -1.21 2.89
C SER A 185 2.38 -0.62 2.00
N CYS A 186 2.13 0.58 1.44
CA CYS A 186 3.01 1.26 0.47
C CYS A 186 3.49 2.65 0.92
N HIS A 187 3.01 3.13 2.07
CA HIS A 187 3.30 4.45 2.60
C HIS A 187 3.71 4.42 4.07
N ALA A 188 4.74 5.19 4.41
CA ALA A 188 5.14 5.53 5.78
C ALA A 188 4.74 6.98 6.11
N LEU A 189 4.01 7.18 7.21
CA LEU A 189 3.49 8.50 7.61
C LEU A 189 4.53 9.35 8.35
N HIS A 190 5.24 8.78 9.31
CA HIS A 190 6.20 9.48 10.18
C HIS A 190 7.58 9.68 9.52
N ARG A 191 7.67 9.51 8.20
CA ARG A 191 8.95 9.60 7.51
C ARG A 191 9.38 11.03 7.26
N ALA A 192 10.66 11.30 7.54
CA ALA A 192 11.29 12.59 7.31
C ALA A 192 11.12 13.07 5.86
N GLY A 193 10.79 14.36 5.69
CA GLY A 193 10.65 14.97 4.37
C GLY A 193 10.08 16.39 4.41
N MET A 194 9.99 17.02 3.23
CA MET A 194 9.42 18.36 3.09
C MET A 194 7.89 18.31 2.88
N PRO A 195 7.09 19.17 3.55
CA PRO A 195 5.66 19.29 3.35
C PRO A 195 5.37 19.82 1.94
N LEU A 196 4.18 19.49 1.42
CA LEU A 196 3.76 19.86 0.07
C LEU A 196 3.75 21.38 -0.19
N GLU A 197 3.38 22.18 0.81
CA GLU A 197 3.28 23.65 0.69
C GLU A 197 4.63 24.32 0.36
N ASP A 198 5.72 23.76 0.88
CA ASP A 198 7.07 24.26 0.67
C ASP A 198 7.59 23.90 -0.76
N ARG A 199 6.84 23.09 -1.51
CA ARG A 199 7.16 22.62 -2.88
C ARG A 199 6.66 23.53 -3.98
N ARG A 200 6.04 24.68 -3.68
CA ARG A 200 5.76 25.71 -4.71
C ARG A 200 7.02 26.13 -5.47
N LEU A 201 8.20 25.90 -4.88
CA LEU A 201 9.51 26.10 -5.48
C LEU A 201 9.96 24.96 -6.42
N GLU A 202 9.36 23.77 -6.39
CA GLU A 202 9.72 22.65 -7.29
C GLU A 202 9.45 22.97 -8.76
N SER A 203 8.44 23.78 -9.06
CA SER A 203 8.18 24.27 -10.42
C SER A 203 9.34 25.10 -10.97
N ARG A 204 10.19 25.65 -10.10
CA ARG A 204 11.42 26.38 -10.43
C ARG A 204 12.67 25.50 -10.42
N THR A 205 12.55 24.25 -9.97
CA THR A 205 13.62 23.26 -9.99
C THR A 205 13.61 22.54 -11.33
N LEU A 206 14.77 22.47 -11.99
CA LEU A 206 14.94 21.69 -13.21
C LEU A 206 14.52 20.23 -12.99
N GLY A 207 13.84 19.62 -13.96
CA GLY A 207 13.24 18.29 -13.81
C GLY A 207 14.22 17.19 -13.36
N ASN A 208 15.48 17.24 -13.80
CA ASN A 208 16.51 16.29 -13.37
C ASN A 208 16.98 16.45 -11.92
N ARG A 209 16.64 17.58 -11.27
CA ARG A 209 16.91 17.89 -9.86
C ARG A 209 15.66 17.80 -8.99
N GLN A 210 14.50 17.55 -9.57
CA GLN A 210 13.28 17.33 -8.81
C GLN A 210 13.33 15.99 -8.08
N GLU A 211 12.60 15.89 -6.99
CA GLU A 211 12.49 14.65 -6.24
C GLU A 211 11.85 13.56 -7.12
N ARG A 212 12.55 12.43 -7.30
CA ARG A 212 12.09 11.34 -8.20
C ARG A 212 10.82 10.66 -7.69
N PHE A 213 10.62 10.62 -6.38
CA PHE A 213 9.45 10.03 -5.73
C PHE A 213 9.30 10.55 -4.31
N ARG A 214 8.07 10.50 -3.78
CA ARG A 214 7.77 11.05 -2.45
C ARG A 214 8.49 10.27 -1.34
N PRO A 215 9.01 10.94 -0.29
CA PRO A 215 9.70 10.27 0.82
C PRO A 215 8.80 9.26 1.52
N SER A 216 7.48 9.48 1.51
CA SER A 216 6.51 8.58 2.12
C SER A 216 6.46 7.19 1.48
N LEU A 217 6.97 6.97 0.25
CA LEU A 217 6.93 5.63 -0.35
C LEU A 217 7.84 4.65 0.40
N ALA A 218 7.23 3.57 0.87
CA ALA A 218 7.87 2.54 1.67
C ALA A 218 7.08 1.23 1.60
N PHE A 219 7.75 0.09 1.72
CA PHE A 219 7.09 -1.20 1.89
C PHE A 219 6.95 -1.50 3.38
N TYR A 220 5.75 -1.80 3.86
CA TYR A 220 5.59 -2.28 5.24
C TYR A 220 6.01 -3.75 5.32
N ASP A 221 7.14 -4.00 5.97
CA ASP A 221 7.59 -5.35 6.27
C ASP A 221 6.88 -5.86 7.52
N ARG A 222 6.03 -6.88 7.35
CA ARG A 222 5.26 -7.48 8.45
C ARG A 222 6.15 -8.12 9.52
N ARG A 223 7.30 -8.67 9.15
CA ARG A 223 8.17 -9.43 10.07
C ARG A 223 8.89 -8.48 11.02
N GLU A 224 9.38 -7.37 10.47
CA GLU A 224 10.02 -6.31 11.25
C GLU A 224 9.01 -5.33 11.87
N GLN A 225 7.77 -5.35 11.39
CA GLN A 225 6.70 -4.40 11.72
C GLN A 225 7.13 -2.95 11.44
N GLU A 226 7.88 -2.75 10.37
CA GLU A 226 8.51 -1.48 10.01
C GLU A 226 8.32 -1.15 8.53
N SER A 227 8.28 0.14 8.21
CA SER A 227 8.22 0.60 6.83
C SER A 227 9.61 0.80 6.26
N ILE A 228 9.99 -0.04 5.30
CA ILE A 228 11.26 0.02 4.59
C ILE A 228 11.17 1.01 3.44
N PRO A 229 12.02 2.06 3.40
CA PRO A 229 12.05 3.04 2.33
C PRO A 229 12.11 2.47 0.92
N ALA A 230 11.33 3.01 -0.02
CA ALA A 230 11.48 2.65 -1.44
C ALA A 230 12.90 2.86 -1.98
N SER A 231 13.65 3.83 -1.42
CA SER A 231 15.07 4.08 -1.75
C SER A 231 16.03 2.98 -1.29
N MET A 232 15.61 2.13 -0.36
CA MET A 232 16.41 1.01 0.19
C MET A 232 15.97 -0.34 -0.36
N LEU A 233 14.84 -0.40 -1.08
CA LEU A 233 14.34 -1.65 -1.63
C LEU A 233 15.17 -2.06 -2.85
N PRO A 234 15.60 -3.33 -2.92
CA PRO A 234 16.30 -3.83 -4.10
C PRO A 234 15.33 -4.03 -5.27
N VAL A 235 15.81 -3.77 -6.48
CA VAL A 235 15.20 -4.32 -7.69
C VAL A 235 15.78 -5.72 -7.90
N PRO A 236 14.96 -6.77 -8.03
CA PRO A 236 15.46 -8.13 -8.15
C PRO A 236 16.25 -8.31 -9.46
N ALA A 237 17.28 -9.16 -9.41
CA ALA A 237 17.84 -9.73 -10.63
C ALA A 237 16.84 -10.78 -11.15
N VAL A 238 16.53 -10.70 -12.45
CA VAL A 238 15.51 -11.53 -13.09
C VAL A 238 16.08 -12.16 -14.36
N LEU A 239 15.69 -13.40 -14.63
CA LEU A 239 16.20 -14.23 -15.72
C LEU A 239 15.06 -14.68 -16.66
N ASP A 240 15.35 -14.75 -17.95
CA ASP A 240 14.54 -15.40 -19.00
C ASP A 240 15.35 -16.60 -19.52
N GLY A 241 15.19 -17.76 -18.89
CA GLY A 241 16.13 -18.88 -19.04
C GLY A 241 17.47 -18.53 -18.41
N ASP A 242 18.56 -18.61 -19.18
CA ASP A 242 19.90 -18.20 -18.74
C ASP A 242 20.19 -16.71 -18.99
N ARG A 243 19.28 -16.01 -19.68
CA ARG A 243 19.49 -14.62 -20.08
C ARG A 243 19.07 -13.65 -18.98
N PRO A 244 19.94 -12.73 -18.53
CA PRO A 244 19.51 -11.67 -17.64
C PRO A 244 18.54 -10.70 -18.33
N VAL A 245 17.46 -10.36 -17.64
CA VAL A 245 16.46 -9.39 -18.08
C VAL A 245 16.93 -7.98 -17.74
N LYS A 246 16.81 -7.06 -18.69
CA LYS A 246 17.07 -5.65 -18.42
C LYS A 246 15.94 -5.05 -17.57
N MET A 247 16.24 -4.79 -16.30
CA MET A 247 15.30 -4.14 -15.38
C MET A 247 15.19 -2.63 -15.61
N SER A 248 14.05 -2.04 -15.25
CA SER A 248 13.87 -0.59 -15.31
C SER A 248 14.75 0.12 -14.28
N PRO A 249 15.39 1.26 -14.64
CA PRO A 249 16.13 2.07 -13.67
C PRO A 249 15.23 2.91 -12.75
N ASP A 250 13.90 2.83 -12.90
CA ASP A 250 12.96 3.56 -12.04
C ASP A 250 12.90 2.94 -10.63
N PRO A 251 13.43 3.60 -9.60
CA PRO A 251 13.52 3.04 -8.25
C PRO A 251 12.14 2.81 -7.61
N ARG A 252 11.08 3.45 -8.12
CA ARG A 252 9.71 3.22 -7.63
C ARG A 252 9.23 1.79 -7.90
N GLY A 253 9.75 1.15 -8.96
CA GLY A 253 9.42 -0.23 -9.29
C GLY A 253 9.85 -1.24 -8.23
N ALA A 254 10.88 -0.93 -7.43
CA ALA A 254 11.35 -1.80 -6.35
C ALA A 254 10.26 -2.09 -5.30
N LEU A 255 9.33 -1.14 -5.10
CA LEU A 255 8.17 -1.31 -4.23
C LEU A 255 7.20 -2.36 -4.80
N CYS A 256 6.92 -2.29 -6.10
CA CYS A 256 6.03 -3.22 -6.79
C CYS A 256 6.59 -4.65 -6.73
N TYR A 257 7.90 -4.81 -6.89
CA TYR A 257 8.59 -6.10 -6.82
C TYR A 257 8.57 -6.76 -5.44
N GLN A 258 8.18 -6.05 -4.37
CA GLN A 258 7.98 -6.73 -3.08
C GLN A 258 6.81 -7.72 -3.10
N CYS A 259 5.89 -7.56 -4.06
CA CYS A 259 4.72 -8.43 -4.23
C CYS A 259 4.65 -9.10 -5.62
N HIS A 260 5.11 -8.42 -6.66
CA HIS A 260 5.00 -8.86 -8.06
C HIS A 260 6.34 -9.33 -8.67
N ALA A 261 7.23 -9.88 -7.84
CA ALA A 261 8.49 -10.46 -8.30
C ALA A 261 8.34 -11.94 -8.69
N PRO A 262 9.29 -12.46 -9.48
CA PRO A 262 9.51 -13.88 -9.64
C PRO A 262 9.58 -14.64 -8.33
N MET A 263 9.32 -15.95 -8.41
CA MET A 263 9.66 -16.88 -7.34
C MET A 263 11.18 -16.91 -7.12
N SER A 264 11.63 -17.65 -6.09
CA SER A 264 13.04 -17.76 -5.69
C SER A 264 13.98 -18.26 -6.80
N THR A 265 13.47 -18.84 -7.89
CA THR A 265 14.23 -19.22 -9.08
C THR A 265 14.67 -18.03 -9.93
N MET A 266 14.19 -16.82 -9.63
CA MET A 266 14.43 -15.58 -10.40
C MET A 266 13.92 -15.62 -11.84
N GLN A 267 13.17 -16.65 -12.23
CA GLN A 267 12.68 -16.82 -13.59
C GLN A 267 11.43 -15.97 -13.81
N VAL A 268 11.41 -15.23 -14.91
CA VAL A 268 10.19 -14.56 -15.38
C VAL A 268 9.03 -15.54 -15.52
N ARG A 269 7.80 -15.02 -15.49
CA ARG A 269 6.57 -15.81 -15.67
C ARG A 269 6.35 -16.86 -14.56
N SER A 270 6.96 -16.66 -13.40
CA SER A 270 6.80 -17.51 -12.23
C SER A 270 6.00 -16.80 -11.14
N GLY A 271 5.13 -17.53 -10.43
CA GLY A 271 4.32 -16.93 -9.36
C GLY A 271 3.41 -15.81 -9.85
N ASP A 272 3.50 -14.63 -9.21
CA ASP A 272 2.81 -13.40 -9.61
C ASP A 272 3.76 -12.38 -10.25
N ASP A 273 4.82 -12.86 -10.89
CA ASP A 273 5.77 -12.04 -11.63
C ASP A 273 5.07 -11.17 -12.68
N ARG A 274 5.33 -9.87 -12.63
CA ARG A 274 4.87 -8.88 -13.62
C ARG A 274 6.03 -8.21 -14.35
N THR A 275 7.24 -8.78 -14.31
CA THR A 275 8.41 -8.22 -14.97
C THR A 275 8.18 -8.12 -16.47
N PRO A 276 8.22 -6.92 -17.06
CA PRO A 276 8.03 -6.79 -18.49
C PRO A 276 9.27 -7.31 -19.23
N ILE A 277 9.05 -8.16 -20.23
CA ILE A 277 10.07 -8.65 -21.18
C ILE A 277 9.59 -8.47 -22.61
N GLY A 278 10.42 -8.85 -23.58
CA GLY A 278 10.07 -8.76 -24.99
C GLY A 278 9.98 -7.30 -25.43
N VAL A 279 8.84 -6.87 -25.97
CA VAL A 279 8.69 -5.50 -26.50
C VAL A 279 8.64 -4.42 -25.41
N HIS A 280 8.42 -4.81 -24.15
CA HIS A 280 8.34 -3.91 -22.99
C HIS A 280 9.54 -4.04 -22.04
N GLU A 281 10.58 -4.79 -22.40
CA GLU A 281 11.74 -5.02 -21.53
C GLU A 281 12.42 -3.69 -21.14
N GLY A 282 12.71 -3.51 -19.85
CA GLY A 282 13.31 -2.29 -19.29
C GLY A 282 12.33 -1.15 -18.98
N LEU A 283 11.05 -1.29 -19.30
CA LEU A 283 10.03 -0.31 -18.91
C LEU A 283 9.68 -0.43 -17.43
N SER A 284 9.39 0.71 -16.80
CA SER A 284 8.88 0.74 -15.42
C SER A 284 7.43 0.24 -15.39
N CYS A 285 7.02 -0.35 -14.27
CA CYS A 285 5.60 -0.66 -14.01
C CYS A 285 4.72 0.59 -14.24
N LEU A 286 5.23 1.76 -13.85
CA LEU A 286 4.56 3.05 -13.97
C LEU A 286 4.59 3.66 -15.38
N ALA A 287 5.22 2.99 -16.35
CA ALA A 287 5.07 3.35 -17.76
C ALA A 287 3.69 2.94 -18.29
N CYS A 288 3.13 1.85 -17.75
CA CYS A 288 1.82 1.34 -18.16
C CYS A 288 0.76 1.55 -17.07
N HIS A 289 1.09 1.34 -15.80
CA HIS A 289 0.13 1.39 -14.70
C HIS A 289 0.05 2.78 -14.06
N ASP A 290 -1.18 3.27 -13.92
CA ASP A 290 -1.47 4.46 -13.12
C ASP A 290 -1.11 4.25 -11.63
N LYS A 291 -0.66 5.31 -10.96
CA LYS A 291 -0.13 5.26 -9.57
C LYS A 291 -1.04 4.51 -8.59
N HIS A 292 -2.18 5.09 -8.19
CA HIS A 292 -3.07 4.47 -7.19
C HIS A 292 -4.15 3.61 -7.85
N ARG A 293 -4.56 3.95 -9.08
CA ARG A 293 -5.60 3.23 -9.81
C ARG A 293 -5.11 1.91 -10.40
N GLN A 294 -3.81 1.80 -10.71
CA GLN A 294 -3.17 0.62 -11.29
C GLN A 294 -3.78 0.16 -12.62
N THR A 295 -4.53 1.04 -13.29
CA THR A 295 -5.09 0.80 -14.62
C THR A 295 -4.09 1.12 -15.71
N THR A 296 -4.22 0.45 -16.84
CA THR A 296 -3.35 0.62 -18.02
C THR A 296 -4.05 1.27 -19.21
N HIS A 297 -5.36 1.50 -19.13
CA HIS A 297 -6.21 1.86 -20.27
C HIS A 297 -5.70 3.11 -21.03
N ALA A 298 -5.22 4.14 -20.33
CA ALA A 298 -4.76 5.36 -20.98
C ALA A 298 -3.29 5.28 -21.45
N SER A 299 -2.54 4.25 -21.06
CA SER A 299 -1.09 4.20 -21.28
C SER A 299 -0.70 3.80 -22.69
N CYS A 300 -1.47 2.91 -23.33
CA CYS A 300 -1.16 2.35 -24.65
C CYS A 300 -0.98 3.47 -25.68
N SER A 301 -1.92 4.41 -25.75
CA SER A 301 -1.91 5.54 -26.70
C SER A 301 -0.78 6.55 -26.49
N THR A 302 -0.13 6.58 -25.32
CA THR A 302 1.03 7.47 -25.08
C THR A 302 2.26 7.04 -25.88
N CYS A 303 2.35 5.74 -26.18
CA CYS A 303 3.44 5.11 -26.92
C CYS A 303 2.98 4.64 -28.31
N HIS A 304 1.76 4.14 -28.44
CA HIS A 304 1.25 3.55 -29.67
C HIS A 304 0.29 4.49 -30.41
N PRO A 305 0.36 4.55 -31.75
CA PRO A 305 1.28 3.81 -32.62
C PRO A 305 2.67 4.46 -32.75
N ARG A 306 2.90 5.64 -32.19
CA ARG A 306 4.08 6.50 -32.46
C ARG A 306 5.43 5.79 -32.30
N LEU A 307 5.58 4.97 -31.26
CA LEU A 307 6.79 4.21 -30.93
C LEU A 307 6.72 2.76 -31.42
N SER A 308 5.56 2.32 -31.92
CA SER A 308 5.39 0.99 -32.47
C SER A 308 5.93 0.90 -33.88
N ASN A 309 6.78 -0.09 -34.11
CA ASN A 309 7.35 -0.35 -35.44
C ASN A 309 6.35 -1.05 -36.39
N CYS A 310 5.25 -1.62 -35.88
CA CYS A 310 4.31 -2.42 -36.66
C CYS A 310 3.06 -1.67 -37.13
N GLY A 311 2.78 -0.48 -36.57
CA GLY A 311 1.61 0.33 -36.94
C GLY A 311 0.25 -0.29 -36.58
N LEU A 312 0.25 -1.37 -35.78
CA LEU A 312 -0.98 -2.01 -35.30
C LEU A 312 -1.64 -1.20 -34.20
N ASP A 313 -2.97 -1.25 -34.16
CA ASP A 313 -3.78 -0.78 -33.04
C ASP A 313 -3.67 -1.79 -31.88
N VAL A 314 -2.73 -1.52 -30.97
CA VAL A 314 -2.37 -2.45 -29.89
C VAL A 314 -3.48 -2.67 -28.87
N GLU A 315 -4.44 -1.74 -28.76
CA GLU A 315 -5.57 -1.89 -27.86
C GLU A 315 -6.57 -2.95 -28.34
N LYS A 316 -6.55 -3.26 -29.65
CA LYS A 316 -7.39 -4.29 -30.27
C LYS A 316 -6.67 -5.62 -30.52
N MET A 317 -5.36 -5.67 -30.27
CA MET A 317 -4.59 -6.89 -30.47
C MET A 317 -5.03 -7.96 -29.47
N ASP A 318 -4.92 -9.22 -29.89
CA ASP A 318 -5.17 -10.36 -29.01
C ASP A 318 -4.08 -10.46 -27.95
N THR A 319 -4.25 -9.69 -26.87
CA THR A 319 -3.37 -9.67 -25.71
C THR A 319 -4.19 -9.65 -24.43
N THR A 320 -3.54 -9.89 -23.29
CA THR A 320 -4.20 -9.80 -21.96
C THR A 320 -4.74 -8.42 -21.63
N PHE A 321 -4.35 -7.37 -22.37
CA PHE A 321 -4.96 -6.05 -22.26
C PHE A 321 -6.42 -6.07 -22.75
N ALA A 322 -6.65 -6.55 -23.97
CA ALA A 322 -7.97 -6.60 -24.58
C ALA A 322 -8.81 -7.80 -24.09
N LYS A 323 -8.14 -8.94 -23.85
CA LYS A 323 -8.77 -10.22 -23.50
C LYS A 323 -8.00 -10.88 -22.36
N PRO A 324 -8.51 -10.86 -21.10
CA PRO A 324 -7.80 -11.40 -19.95
C PRO A 324 -7.33 -12.85 -20.08
N GLY A 325 -8.02 -13.68 -20.88
CA GLY A 325 -7.65 -15.08 -21.15
C GLY A 325 -6.74 -15.30 -22.37
N SER A 326 -6.23 -14.24 -23.00
CA SER A 326 -5.34 -14.37 -24.18
C SER A 326 -4.04 -15.08 -23.82
N ALA A 327 -3.52 -15.86 -24.77
CA ALA A 327 -2.21 -16.49 -24.64
C ALA A 327 -1.06 -15.45 -24.72
N HIS A 328 -1.30 -14.28 -25.32
CA HIS A 328 -0.30 -13.22 -25.44
C HIS A 328 -0.37 -12.26 -24.25
N ASN A 329 0.38 -12.56 -23.20
CA ASN A 329 0.45 -11.70 -22.03
C ASN A 329 1.20 -10.40 -22.36
N VAL A 330 0.58 -9.25 -22.09
CA VAL A 330 1.16 -7.91 -22.36
C VAL A 330 2.49 -7.67 -21.64
N HIS A 331 2.74 -8.33 -20.51
CA HIS A 331 4.02 -8.26 -19.82
C HIS A 331 5.12 -9.01 -20.56
N PHE A 332 4.78 -10.04 -21.34
CA PHE A 332 5.77 -10.99 -21.87
C PHE A 332 5.77 -11.12 -23.39
N VAL A 333 4.96 -10.31 -24.07
CA VAL A 333 4.75 -10.38 -25.52
C VAL A 333 6.02 -9.98 -26.28
N LYS A 334 6.35 -10.79 -27.29
CA LYS A 334 7.47 -10.61 -28.21
C LYS A 334 6.94 -10.25 -29.59
N CYS A 335 7.75 -9.61 -30.42
CA CYS A 335 7.34 -9.30 -31.80
C CYS A 335 6.90 -10.54 -32.58
N GLN A 336 7.54 -11.70 -32.35
CA GLN A 336 7.21 -12.96 -33.02
C GLN A 336 5.82 -13.50 -32.66
N ASP A 337 5.33 -13.22 -31.45
CA ASP A 337 4.00 -13.65 -31.00
C ASP A 337 2.90 -13.01 -31.87
N CYS A 338 3.13 -11.77 -32.33
CA CYS A 338 2.20 -11.03 -33.18
C CYS A 338 2.56 -11.09 -34.67
N HIS A 339 3.77 -11.55 -35.00
CA HIS A 339 4.31 -11.62 -36.36
C HIS A 339 4.87 -13.00 -36.69
N PRO A 340 4.02 -14.04 -36.77
CA PRO A 340 4.45 -15.42 -37.01
C PRO A 340 5.08 -15.61 -38.40
N LYS A 341 4.82 -14.69 -39.33
CA LYS A 341 5.38 -14.67 -40.70
C LYS A 341 6.63 -13.79 -40.85
N GLY A 342 7.17 -13.28 -39.73
CA GLY A 342 8.32 -12.39 -39.71
C GLY A 342 8.00 -10.97 -39.25
N VAL A 343 8.88 -10.42 -38.42
CA VAL A 343 8.74 -9.09 -37.84
C VAL A 343 8.97 -8.03 -38.93
N PRO A 344 8.04 -7.08 -39.15
CA PRO A 344 8.23 -6.02 -40.13
C PRO A 344 9.49 -5.21 -39.85
N PRO A 345 10.24 -4.80 -40.89
CA PRO A 345 11.35 -3.88 -40.70
C PRO A 345 10.84 -2.55 -40.12
N ARG A 346 11.63 -1.97 -39.21
CA ARG A 346 11.31 -0.67 -38.62
C ARG A 346 11.16 0.34 -39.76
N LYS A 347 9.99 0.96 -39.89
CA LYS A 347 9.82 2.13 -40.75
C LYS A 347 10.78 3.20 -40.25
N LEU A 348 11.88 3.42 -40.97
CA LEU A 348 12.71 4.60 -40.78
C LEU A 348 11.78 5.79 -40.98
N ALA A 349 11.51 6.54 -39.91
CA ALA A 349 10.80 7.80 -40.05
C ALA A 349 11.55 8.60 -41.10
N ALA A 350 10.86 8.96 -42.20
CA ALA A 350 11.42 9.84 -43.21
C ALA A 350 11.98 11.05 -42.46
N ALA A 351 13.31 11.22 -42.52
CA ALA A 351 13.94 12.42 -42.02
C ALA A 351 13.20 13.57 -42.69
N LYS A 352 12.48 14.39 -41.91
CA LYS A 352 12.00 15.65 -42.44
C LYS A 352 13.25 16.40 -42.85
N ALA A 353 13.45 16.51 -44.16
CA ALA A 353 14.45 17.39 -44.75
C ALA A 353 14.23 18.81 -44.18
N PRO A 354 15.31 19.57 -43.94
CA PRO A 354 15.30 20.82 -43.18
C PRO A 354 14.31 21.86 -43.70
#